data_AF-A0A7J7NBK4-F1
#
_entry.id   AF-A0A7J7NBK4-F1
#
_cell.length_a   1.000
_cell.length_b   1.000
_cell.length_c   1.000
_cell.angle_alpha   90.00
_cell.angle_beta   90.00
_cell.angle_gamma   90.00
#
_symmetry.space_group_name_H-M   'P 1'
#
loop_
_entity.id
_entity.type
_entity.pdbx_description
1 polymer ?
#
loop_
_entity_poly.entity_id
_entity_poly.type
_entity_poly.pdbx_seq_one_letter_code
_entity_poly.pdbx_strand_id
1 'polypeptide(L)'
;MTNDFQARPLMNCGGGTCGTYLVEVVEGKEHLSLRTDIEKETFKKKPKAWRLACQTTVGKKDLRGRVIIQQLPEWKVHEWVKETRSYLD
;
A
#
# COMPACT_ATOMS: atom_id res chain seq x y z
N MET A 1 7.22 -18.02 30.81
CA MET A 1 7.41 -16.56 30.69
C MET A 1 7.70 -16.27 29.21
N THR A 2 6.67 -16.15 28.38
CA THR A 2 6.88 -15.70 26.99
C THR A 2 7.02 -14.18 27.05
N ASN A 3 8.19 -13.70 26.67
CA ASN A 3 8.51 -12.29 26.68
C ASN A 3 7.97 -11.68 25.38
N ASP A 4 6.65 -11.62 25.27
CA ASP A 4 5.96 -11.12 24.08
C ASP A 4 5.78 -9.61 24.19
N PHE A 5 6.88 -8.86 24.05
CA PHE A 5 6.83 -7.45 23.65
C PHE A 5 6.38 -7.36 22.18
N GLN A 6 5.18 -7.82 21.88
CA GLN A 6 4.60 -7.67 20.57
C GLN A 6 4.09 -6.23 20.48
N ALA A 7 4.97 -5.33 20.01
CA ALA A 7 4.59 -3.96 19.69
C ALA A 7 3.36 -4.02 18.77
N ARG A 8 2.21 -3.53 19.25
CA ARG A 8 1.00 -3.45 18.44
C ARG A 8 1.34 -2.63 17.19
N PRO A 9 1.07 -3.14 15.97
CA PRO A 9 1.26 -2.35 14.77
C PRO A 9 0.51 -1.02 14.93
N LEU A 10 1.21 0.12 14.74
CA LEU A 10 0.66 1.48 14.81
C LEU A 10 -0.27 1.77 13.61
N MET A 11 -1.19 0.86 13.32
CA MET A 11 -2.01 0.88 12.13
C MET A 11 -3.46 0.67 12.51
N ASN A 12 -4.29 1.66 12.21
CA ASN A 12 -5.72 1.68 12.56
C ASN A 12 -6.52 0.47 12.03
N CYS A 13 -5.96 -0.33 11.11
CA CYS A 13 -6.62 -1.46 10.46
C CYS A 13 -5.94 -2.82 10.70
N GLY A 14 -4.91 -2.90 11.54
CA GLY A 14 -4.13 -4.13 11.73
C GLY A 14 -3.15 -4.47 10.58
N GLY A 15 -3.18 -3.70 9.49
CA GLY A 15 -2.27 -3.82 8.34
C GLY A 15 -2.94 -4.44 7.11
N GLY A 16 -2.89 -3.71 6.00
CA GLY A 16 -3.25 -4.23 4.67
C GLY A 16 -4.74 -4.31 4.33
N THR A 17 -5.66 -4.13 5.29
CA THR A 17 -7.11 -4.36 5.08
C THR A 17 -7.89 -3.13 4.57
N CYS A 18 -7.47 -1.92 4.93
CA CYS A 18 -8.23 -0.69 4.61
C CYS A 18 -7.87 -0.04 3.26
N GLY A 19 -6.76 -0.42 2.62
CA GLY A 19 -6.31 0.17 1.36
C GLY A 19 -5.89 1.65 1.42
N THR A 20 -6.05 2.34 2.55
CA THR A 20 -5.79 3.80 2.69
C THR A 20 -4.32 4.19 2.52
N TYR A 21 -3.40 3.24 2.73
CA TYR A 21 -1.96 3.45 2.62
C TYR A 21 -1.41 3.05 1.24
N LEU A 22 -2.24 3.18 0.20
CA LEU A 22 -1.83 2.93 -1.18
C LEU A 22 -0.85 4.01 -1.65
N VAL A 23 0.33 3.57 -2.10
CA VAL A 23 1.37 4.42 -2.67
C VAL A 23 1.94 3.80 -3.95
N GLU A 24 2.57 4.63 -4.77
CA GLU A 24 3.36 4.19 -5.91
C GLU A 24 4.85 4.35 -5.62
N VAL A 25 5.60 3.26 -5.82
CA VAL A 25 7.06 3.26 -5.77
C VAL A 25 7.57 3.70 -7.15
N VAL A 26 8.11 4.92 -7.21
CA VAL A 26 8.63 5.52 -8.43
C VAL A 26 10.04 5.00 -8.71
N GLU A 27 10.88 4.89 -7.67
CA GLU A 27 12.27 4.41 -7.75
C GLU A 27 12.65 3.60 -6.49
N GLY A 28 13.64 2.72 -6.61
CA GLY A 28 14.25 2.02 -5.47
C GLY A 28 13.48 0.78 -4.98
N LYS A 29 12.73 0.10 -5.86
CA LYS A 29 11.93 -1.08 -5.50
C LYS A 29 12.77 -2.23 -4.94
N GLU A 30 14.00 -2.37 -5.41
CA GLU A 30 15.00 -3.34 -4.98
C GLU A 30 15.41 -3.17 -3.51
N HIS A 31 15.17 -1.98 -2.94
CA HIS A 31 15.39 -1.72 -1.52
C HIS A 31 14.20 -2.11 -0.63
N LEU A 32 13.10 -2.59 -1.21
CA LEU A 32 11.89 -2.93 -0.50
C LEU A 32 11.73 -4.43 -0.30
N SER A 33 10.99 -4.82 0.73
CA SER A 33 10.51 -6.19 0.87
C SER A 33 9.74 -6.66 -0.36
N LEU A 34 9.77 -7.97 -0.60
CA LEU A 34 8.85 -8.63 -1.52
C LEU A 34 7.41 -8.35 -1.10
N ARG A 35 6.51 -8.38 -2.08
CA ARG A 35 5.08 -8.17 -1.82
C ARG A 35 4.54 -9.29 -0.93
N THR A 36 3.82 -8.90 0.11
CA THR A 36 3.09 -9.85 0.98
C THR A 36 1.94 -10.48 0.21
N ASP A 37 1.37 -11.58 0.71
CA ASP A 37 0.23 -12.23 0.05
C ASP A 37 -1.00 -11.33 0.02
N ILE A 38 -1.18 -10.47 1.03
CA ILE A 38 -2.20 -9.41 1.04
C ILE A 38 -1.97 -8.46 -0.15
N GLU A 39 -0.74 -7.94 -0.33
CA GLU A 39 -0.44 -7.06 -1.46
C GLU A 39 -0.62 -7.77 -2.81
N LYS A 40 -0.29 -9.06 -2.91
CA LYS A 40 -0.48 -9.85 -4.14
C LYS A 40 -1.96 -9.94 -4.52
N GLU A 41 -2.83 -10.22 -3.55
CA GLU A 41 -4.27 -10.32 -3.80
C GLU A 41 -4.89 -8.95 -4.08
N THR A 42 -4.62 -7.93 -3.24
CA THR A 42 -5.17 -6.57 -3.40
C THR A 42 -4.83 -5.95 -4.75
N PHE A 43 -3.63 -6.19 -5.27
CA PHE A 43 -3.15 -5.58 -6.53
C PHE A 43 -2.96 -6.61 -7.66
N LYS A 44 -3.74 -7.69 -7.68
CA LYS A 44 -3.65 -8.76 -8.69
C LYS A 44 -3.75 -8.26 -10.14
N LYS A 45 -4.53 -7.20 -10.36
CA LYS A 45 -4.75 -6.55 -11.68
C LYS A 45 -4.30 -5.09 -11.72
N LYS A 46 -3.43 -4.68 -10.80
CA LYS A 46 -2.96 -3.28 -10.68
C LYS A 46 -1.46 -3.18 -10.99
N PRO A 47 -0.92 -1.99 -11.26
CA PRO A 47 0.50 -1.82 -11.57
C PRO A 47 1.41 -2.44 -10.52
N LYS A 48 2.52 -3.05 -10.97
CA LYS A 48 3.50 -3.70 -10.06
C LYS A 48 4.25 -2.72 -9.15
N ALA A 49 4.16 -1.42 -9.46
CA ALA A 49 4.73 -0.32 -8.67
C ALA A 49 3.88 0.04 -7.45
N TRP A 50 2.60 -0.37 -7.42
CA TRP A 50 1.71 -0.09 -6.30
C TRP A 50 2.06 -0.97 -5.09
N ARG A 51 2.11 -0.32 -3.93
CA ARG A 51 2.40 -0.93 -2.63
C ARG A 51 1.42 -0.44 -1.57
N LEU A 52 1.22 -1.28 -0.56
CA LEU A 52 0.66 -0.84 0.70
C LEU A 52 1.83 -0.44 1.59
N ALA A 53 1.96 0.85 1.89
CA ALA A 53 3.05 1.34 2.74
C ALA A 53 3.06 0.63 4.11
N CYS A 54 1.88 0.30 4.63
CA CYS A 54 1.68 -0.49 5.84
C CYS A 54 2.19 -1.94 5.80
N GLN A 55 2.53 -2.48 4.63
CA GLN A 55 3.01 -3.85 4.42
C GLN A 55 4.44 -3.90 3.88
N THR A 56 5.03 -2.73 3.62
CA THR A 56 6.32 -2.61 2.94
C THR A 56 7.39 -2.21 3.95
N THR A 57 8.47 -2.96 4.01
CA THR A 57 9.65 -2.60 4.81
C THR A 57 10.79 -2.16 3.89
N VAL A 58 11.57 -1.18 4.36
CA VAL A 58 12.74 -0.66 3.64
C VAL A 58 14.00 -1.30 4.20
N GLY A 59 14.83 -1.85 3.32
CA GLY A 59 16.19 -2.27 3.60
C GLY A 59 16.37 -3.64 4.23
N LYS A 60 17.65 -3.98 4.40
CA LYS A 60 18.23 -4.98 5.32
C LYS A 60 19.30 -4.24 6.12
N LYS A 61 19.79 -4.79 7.24
CA LYS A 61 20.73 -4.10 8.16
C LYS A 61 21.91 -3.39 7.46
N ASP A 62 22.40 -3.91 6.34
CA ASP A 62 23.59 -3.40 5.63
C ASP A 62 23.30 -2.77 4.25
N LEU A 63 22.04 -2.50 3.91
CA LEU A 63 21.67 -1.87 2.63
C LEU A 63 21.52 -0.35 2.78
N ARG A 64 22.20 0.40 1.92
CA ARG A 64 22.00 1.85 1.70
C ARG A 64 21.42 2.08 0.33
N GLY A 65 20.58 3.10 0.20
CA GLY A 65 19.89 3.41 -1.05
C GLY A 65 18.88 4.52 -0.89
N ARG A 66 18.13 4.79 -1.96
CA ARG A 66 17.05 5.78 -1.99
C ARG A 66 15.79 5.13 -2.54
N VAL A 67 14.65 5.47 -1.96
CA VAL A 67 13.33 5.12 -2.50
C VAL A 67 12.59 6.43 -2.77
N ILE A 68 11.99 6.56 -3.95
CA ILE A 68 11.08 7.66 -4.27
C ILE A 68 9.66 7.10 -4.26
N ILE A 69 8.82 7.68 -3.40
CA ILE A 69 7.43 7.26 -3.21
C ILE A 69 6.54 8.45 -3.50
N GLN A 70 5.44 8.21 -4.21
CA GLN A 70 4.38 9.20 -4.39
C GLN A 70 3.04 8.68 -3.89
N GLN A 71 2.24 9.59 -3.32
CA GLN A 71 0.84 9.31 -3.08
C GLN A 71 0.09 9.35 -4.42
N LEU A 72 -0.88 8.45 -4.57
CA LEU A 72 -1.74 8.44 -5.74
C LEU A 72 -2.98 9.28 -5.46
N PRO A 73 -3.36 10.21 -6.35
CA PRO A 73 -4.62 10.92 -6.21
C PRO A 73 -5.79 9.94 -6.39
N GLU A 74 -6.91 10.22 -5.71
CA GLU A 74 -8.06 9.32 -5.63
C GLU A 74 -8.58 8.84 -6.99
N TRP A 75 -8.53 9.70 -8.01
CA TRP A 75 -8.99 9.40 -9.37
C TRP A 75 -8.16 8.33 -10.10
N LYS A 76 -6.93 8.05 -9.66
CA LYS A 76 -6.15 6.90 -10.20
C LYS A 76 -6.60 5.57 -9.62
N VAL A 77 -7.32 5.61 -8.49
CA VAL A 77 -7.71 4.42 -7.71
C VAL A 77 -9.18 4.10 -7.92
N HIS A 78 -10.02 5.12 -8.01
CA HIS A 78 -11.46 5.01 -8.23
C HIS A 78 -11.83 5.22 -9.70
N GLU A 79 -12.57 4.26 -10.26
CA GLU A 79 -13.33 4.48 -11.49
C GLU A 79 -14.60 5.23 -11.11
N TRP A 80 -14.72 6.48 -11.56
CA TRP A 80 -15.92 7.26 -11.38
C TRP A 80 -17.00 6.78 -12.36
N VAL A 81 -18.03 6.12 -11.84
CA VAL A 81 -19.25 5.91 -12.61
C VAL A 81 -20.00 7.23 -12.63
N LYS A 82 -20.24 7.78 -13.83
CA LYS A 82 -21.13 8.95 -13.98
C LYS A 82 -22.53 8.51 -13.60
N GLU A 83 -22.97 8.87 -12.40
CA GLU A 83 -24.37 8.72 -12.02
C GLU A 83 -25.17 9.75 -12.82
N THR A 84 -25.89 9.31 -13.85
CA THR A 84 -26.92 10.13 -14.48
C THR A 84 -28.06 10.27 -13.48
N ARG A 85 -27.97 11.27 -12.60
CA ARG A 85 -29.06 11.63 -11.70
C ARG A 85 -30.11 12.35 -12.53
N SER A 86 -31.15 11.63 -12.95
CA SER A 86 -32.34 12.25 -13.53
C SER A 86 -32.98 13.10 -12.46
N TYR A 87 -32.82 14.42 -12.57
CA TYR A 87 -33.41 15.40 -11.68
C TYR A 87 -34.90 15.61 -12.03
N LEU A 88 -35.68 14.54 -12.18
CA LEU A 88 -37.11 14.59 -12.49
C LEU A 88 -37.76 13.29 -12.03
N ASP A 89 -37.95 13.14 -10.72
CA ASP A 89 -39.08 12.42 -10.11
C ASP A 89 -39.74 13.39 -9.11
#